data_AF-A0A3R7GC29-F1
#
_entry.id   AF-A0A3R7GC29-F1
#
_cell.length_a   1.000
_cell.length_b   1.000
_cell.length_c   1.000
_cell.angle_alpha   90.00
_cell.angle_beta   90.00
_cell.angle_gamma   90.00
#
_symmetry.space_group_name_H-M   'P 1'
#
loop_
_entity.id
_entity.type
_entity.pdbx_description
1 polymer ?
#
loop_
_entity_poly.entity_id
_entity_poly.type
_entity_poly.pdbx_seq_one_letter_code
_entity_poly.pdbx_strand_id
1 'polypeptide(L)'
;MREQIVNFNPFLKPWLAPQPNNVAGKGVIEKPGETENFIWQTRKAVPTQYENDFGDALEKVFEAGANELQEVVDGLNHVGFRTPEGNTWDADRLAAEFRLLAE
;
A
#
# COMPACT_ATOMS: atom_id res chain seq x y z
N MET A 1 -1.48 25.88 -14.71
CA MET A 1 -1.97 24.58 -14.18
C MET A 1 -1.98 24.74 -12.67
N ARG A 2 -3.10 24.51 -11.97
CA ARG A 2 -3.05 24.50 -10.49
C ARG A 2 -2.33 23.21 -10.11
N GLU A 3 -1.24 23.30 -9.36
CA GLU A 3 -0.64 22.13 -8.72
C GLU A 3 -1.70 21.53 -7.79
N GLN A 4 -2.17 20.35 -8.14
CA GLN A 4 -3.01 19.56 -7.26
C GLN A 4 -2.06 18.75 -6.39
N ILE A 5 -2.04 19.05 -5.08
CA ILE A 5 -1.32 18.23 -4.11
C ILE A 5 -2.02 16.87 -4.10
N VAL A 6 -1.40 15.89 -4.73
CA VAL A 6 -1.85 14.49 -4.76
C VAL A 6 -1.00 13.67 -3.80
N ASN A 7 -1.63 12.71 -3.12
CA ASN A 7 -0.96 11.78 -2.20
C ASN A 7 -0.95 10.35 -2.76
N PHE A 8 -0.86 10.25 -4.08
CA PHE A 8 -0.76 9.03 -4.89
C PHE A 8 -0.18 9.44 -6.25
N ASN A 9 0.33 8.48 -7.03
CA ASN A 9 0.92 8.76 -8.33
C ASN A 9 -0.16 8.75 -9.45
N PRO A 10 -0.60 9.92 -9.97
CA PRO A 10 -1.61 9.98 -11.02
C PRO A 10 -1.09 9.46 -12.38
N PHE A 11 0.23 9.26 -12.50
CA PHE A 11 0.90 8.74 -13.69
C PHE A 11 1.32 7.28 -13.55
N LEU A 12 0.97 6.61 -12.44
CA LEU A 12 1.28 5.20 -12.25
C LEU A 12 0.53 4.37 -13.30
N LYS A 13 1.30 3.82 -14.25
CA LYS A 13 0.75 2.90 -15.24
C LYS A 13 0.77 1.49 -14.66
N PRO A 14 -0.32 0.72 -14.78
CA PRO A 14 -0.28 -0.71 -14.56
C PRO A 14 0.86 -1.30 -15.39
N TRP A 15 1.50 -2.35 -14.88
CA TRP A 15 2.51 -3.04 -15.67
C TRP A 15 1.88 -3.52 -16.98
N LEU A 16 2.46 -3.09 -18.10
CA LEU A 16 2.12 -3.54 -19.44
C LEU A 16 3.34 -4.29 -19.96
N ALA A 17 3.14 -5.47 -20.54
CA ALA A 17 4.21 -6.18 -21.24
C ALA A 17 4.86 -5.23 -22.26
N PRO A 18 6.14 -4.85 -22.09
CA PRO A 18 6.72 -3.78 -22.90
C PRO A 18 6.87 -4.28 -24.33
N GLN A 19 6.02 -3.76 -25.23
CA GLN A 19 6.26 -3.87 -26.66
C GLN A 19 7.21 -2.74 -27.06
N PRO A 20 8.39 -3.05 -27.61
CA PRO A 20 9.33 -2.02 -28.04
C PRO A 20 8.67 -1.15 -29.10
N ASN A 21 8.51 0.14 -28.82
CA ASN A 21 8.03 1.08 -29.82
C ASN A 21 9.18 1.40 -30.78
N ASN A 22 8.94 1.27 -32.09
CA ASN A 22 9.91 1.56 -33.14
C ASN A 22 9.82 3.01 -33.66
N VAL A 23 8.99 3.84 -33.03
CA VAL A 23 8.85 5.27 -33.34
C VAL A 23 9.33 6.11 -32.15
N ALA A 24 10.09 7.19 -32.43
CA ALA A 24 10.46 8.17 -31.42
C ALA A 24 9.19 8.83 -30.84
N GLY A 25 8.82 8.43 -29.62
CA GLY A 25 7.65 8.97 -28.95
C GLY A 25 7.86 10.40 -28.43
N LYS A 26 6.77 11.18 -28.32
CA LYS A 26 6.75 12.38 -27.46
C LYS A 26 6.77 11.92 -26.00
N GLY A 27 7.96 11.91 -25.39
CA GLY A 27 8.16 11.65 -23.96
C GLY A 27 8.73 12.86 -23.23
N VAL A 28 8.77 12.78 -21.90
CA VAL A 28 9.54 13.68 -21.05
C VAL A 28 10.79 12.92 -20.64
N ILE A 29 11.97 13.50 -20.86
CA ILE A 29 13.22 12.99 -20.30
C ILE A 29 13.44 13.76 -19.01
N GLU A 30 13.28 13.06 -17.89
CA GLU A 30 13.63 13.58 -16.57
C GLU A 30 15.14 13.83 -16.50
N LYS A 31 15.53 14.97 -15.95
CA LYS A 31 16.94 15.26 -15.72
C LYS A 31 17.37 14.67 -14.37
N PRO A 32 18.36 13.77 -14.34
CA PRO A 32 18.84 13.19 -13.09
C PRO A 32 19.25 14.29 -12.10
N GLY A 33 18.71 14.23 -10.87
CA GLY A 33 19.01 15.19 -9.80
C GLY A 33 18.15 16.47 -9.79
N GLU A 34 17.33 16.72 -10.81
CA GLU A 34 16.35 17.82 -10.81
C GLU A 34 14.92 17.33 -10.50
N THR A 35 14.64 16.03 -10.62
CA THR A 35 13.32 15.43 -10.35
C THR A 35 13.11 15.16 -8.86
N GLU A 36 11.94 15.54 -8.34
CA GLU A 36 11.54 15.25 -6.97
C GLU A 36 11.22 13.76 -6.77
N ASN A 37 11.74 13.17 -5.68
CA ASN A 37 11.34 11.84 -5.25
C ASN A 37 10.06 11.93 -4.42
N PHE A 38 8.94 11.57 -5.03
CA PHE A 38 7.68 11.46 -4.29
C PHE A 38 7.69 10.23 -3.38
N ILE A 39 7.30 10.40 -2.12
CA ILE A 39 7.12 9.28 -1.17
C ILE A 39 6.06 8.27 -1.61
N TRP A 40 5.20 8.63 -2.56
CA TRP A 40 4.07 7.84 -3.05
C TRP A 40 4.24 7.35 -4.50
N GLN A 41 5.48 7.30 -5.04
CA GLN A 41 5.76 6.91 -6.43
C GLN A 41 5.05 5.61 -6.89
N THR A 42 4.85 4.64 -6.00
CA THR A 42 4.23 3.34 -6.28
C THR A 42 2.75 3.26 -5.90
N ARG A 43 2.20 4.32 -5.31
CA ARG A 43 0.84 4.32 -4.76
C ARG A 43 -0.18 4.65 -5.86
N LYS A 44 -1.10 3.71 -6.13
CA LYS A 44 -2.18 3.87 -7.13
C LYS A 44 -3.32 4.78 -6.68
N ALA A 45 -3.60 4.83 -5.38
CA ALA A 45 -4.68 5.62 -4.78
C ALA A 45 -4.33 6.00 -3.33
N VAL A 46 -5.00 7.01 -2.77
CA VAL A 46 -4.87 7.33 -1.34
C VAL A 46 -5.40 6.16 -0.51
N PRO A 47 -4.73 5.74 0.58
CA PRO A 47 -5.26 4.71 1.46
C PRO A 47 -6.64 5.10 2.01
N THR A 48 -7.52 4.12 2.06
CA THR A 48 -8.81 4.20 2.74
C THR A 48 -8.63 4.37 4.24
N GLN A 49 -9.68 4.81 4.95
CA GLN A 49 -9.63 4.90 6.41
C GLN A 49 -9.33 3.53 7.05
N TYR A 50 -9.94 2.47 6.52
CA TYR A 50 -9.69 1.10 6.97
C TYR A 50 -8.21 0.71 6.85
N GLU A 51 -7.57 0.99 5.71
CA GLU A 51 -6.15 0.67 5.51
C GLU A 51 -5.24 1.46 6.47
N ASN A 52 -5.58 2.73 6.76
CA ASN A 52 -4.85 3.52 7.76
C ASN A 52 -5.02 2.93 9.16
N ASP A 53 -6.27 2.66 9.58
CA ASP A 53 -6.55 2.10 10.91
C ASP A 53 -5.92 0.70 11.08
N PHE A 54 -5.90 -0.09 10.02
CA PHE A 54 -5.26 -1.41 10.03
C PHE A 54 -3.73 -1.28 10.13
N GLY A 55 -3.12 -0.33 9.41
CA GLY A 55 -1.72 0.02 9.55
C GLY A 55 -1.35 0.41 10.98
N ASP A 56 -2.10 1.33 11.59
CA ASP A 56 -1.91 1.77 12.98
C ASP A 56 -2.03 0.60 13.99
N ALA A 57 -2.94 -0.34 13.72
CA ALA A 57 -3.10 -1.52 14.56
C ALA A 57 -1.90 -2.48 14.42
N LEU A 58 -1.43 -2.70 13.19
CA LEU A 58 -0.25 -3.52 12.92
C LEU A 58 1.01 -2.92 13.54
N GLU A 59 1.22 -1.59 13.44
CA GLU A 59 2.35 -0.90 14.06
C GLU A 59 2.41 -1.19 15.56
N LYS A 60 1.30 -1.04 16.29
CA LYS A 60 1.23 -1.35 17.73
C LYS A 60 1.57 -2.81 18.04
N VAL A 61 1.09 -3.73 17.21
CA VAL A 61 1.31 -5.18 17.39
C VAL A 61 2.77 -5.55 17.14
N PHE A 62 3.40 -4.97 16.11
CA PHE A 62 4.83 -5.17 15.84
C PHE A 62 5.72 -4.48 16.89
N GLU A 63 5.36 -3.28 17.37
CA GLU A 63 6.05 -2.61 18.47
C GLU A 63 6.01 -3.43 19.77
N ALA A 64 4.93 -4.19 19.98
CA ALA A 64 4.81 -5.12 21.11
C ALA A 64 5.63 -6.41 20.95
N GLY A 65 6.32 -6.60 19.81
CA GLY A 65 7.26 -7.68 19.58
C GLY A 65 6.70 -8.90 18.84
N ALA A 66 5.54 -8.80 18.19
CA ALA A 66 5.07 -9.85 17.29
C ALA A 66 6.02 -9.98 16.10
N ASN A 67 6.43 -11.20 15.77
CA ASN A 67 7.30 -11.51 14.62
C ASN A 67 6.70 -12.59 13.72
N GLU A 68 5.81 -13.42 14.25
CA GLU A 68 5.15 -14.50 13.53
C GLU A 68 3.68 -14.18 13.25
N LEU A 69 3.11 -14.79 12.20
CA LEU A 69 1.73 -14.52 11.77
C LEU A 69 0.70 -14.71 12.88
N GLN A 70 0.83 -15.78 13.68
CA GLN A 70 -0.08 -16.05 14.79
C GLN A 70 0.05 -15.01 15.91
N GLU A 71 1.25 -14.50 16.17
CA GLU A 71 1.45 -13.44 17.17
C GLU A 71 0.78 -12.14 16.72
N VAL A 72 0.78 -11.86 15.40
CA VAL A 72 0.06 -10.71 14.84
C VAL A 72 -1.45 -10.88 15.01
N VAL A 73 -1.99 -12.07 14.73
CA VAL A 73 -3.41 -12.39 14.96
C VAL A 73 -3.80 -12.15 16.42
N ASP A 74 -3.00 -12.68 17.34
CA ASP A 74 -3.26 -12.56 18.78
C ASP A 74 -3.20 -11.09 19.22
N GLY A 75 -2.20 -10.35 18.73
CA GLY A 75 -2.04 -8.92 18.98
C GLY A 75 -3.22 -8.09 18.46
N LEU A 76 -3.64 -8.31 17.21
CA LEU A 76 -4.79 -7.61 16.61
C LEU A 76 -6.08 -7.86 17.40
N ASN A 77 -6.32 -9.13 17.77
CA ASN A 77 -7.47 -9.51 18.57
C ASN A 77 -7.43 -8.87 19.97
N HIS A 78 -6.25 -8.81 20.59
CA HIS A 78 -6.01 -8.20 21.89
C HIS A 78 -6.29 -6.68 21.89
N VAL A 79 -5.79 -5.95 20.89
CA VAL A 79 -6.05 -4.49 20.76
C VAL A 79 -7.47 -4.17 20.27
N GLY A 80 -8.29 -5.19 20.05
CA GLY A 80 -9.69 -5.03 19.68
C GLY A 80 -9.92 -4.72 18.19
N PHE A 81 -8.89 -4.82 17.34
CA PHE A 81 -9.05 -4.66 15.91
C PHE A 81 -9.73 -5.92 15.33
N ARG A 82 -10.85 -5.74 14.63
CA ARG A 82 -11.67 -6.82 14.07
C ARG A 82 -11.55 -6.85 12.56
N THR A 83 -11.92 -7.98 11.96
CA THR A 83 -11.99 -8.08 10.50
C THR A 83 -13.01 -7.07 9.94
N PRO A 84 -13.00 -6.76 8.62
CA PRO A 84 -14.02 -5.92 8.00
C PRO A 84 -15.46 -6.39 8.26
N GLU A 85 -15.65 -7.70 8.46
CA GLU A 85 -16.94 -8.31 8.77
C GLU A 85 -17.29 -8.28 10.28
N GLY A 86 -16.38 -7.76 11.12
CA GLY A 86 -16.55 -7.65 12.57
C GLY A 86 -16.11 -8.87 13.38
N ASN A 87 -15.48 -9.87 12.75
CA ASN A 87 -15.06 -11.09 13.42
C ASN A 87 -13.68 -10.94 14.10
N THR A 88 -13.32 -11.91 14.94
CA THR A 88 -11.93 -12.07 15.40
C THR A 88 -11.06 -12.55 14.25
N TRP A 89 -9.79 -12.18 14.28
CA TRP A 89 -8.80 -12.66 13.32
C TRP A 89 -8.44 -14.12 13.59
N ASP A 90 -8.20 -14.85 12.51
CA ASP A 90 -7.40 -16.07 12.47
C ASP A 90 -6.29 -15.89 11.42
N ALA A 91 -5.33 -16.81 11.40
CA ALA A 91 -4.15 -16.70 10.53
C ALA A 91 -4.50 -16.75 9.04
N ASP A 92 -5.47 -17.58 8.65
CA ASP A 92 -5.86 -17.75 7.25
C ASP A 92 -6.56 -16.50 6.73
N ARG A 93 -7.47 -15.92 7.52
CA ARG A 93 -8.17 -14.68 7.18
C ARG A 93 -7.21 -13.49 7.13
N LEU A 94 -6.23 -13.41 8.04
CA LEU A 94 -5.20 -12.37 8.02
C LEU A 94 -4.31 -12.48 6.77
N ALA A 95 -3.86 -13.69 6.44
CA ALA A 95 -3.10 -13.93 5.21
C ALA A 95 -3.91 -13.61 3.95
N ALA A 96 -5.21 -13.92 3.93
CA ALA A 96 -6.10 -13.55 2.85
C ALA A 96 -6.24 -12.02 2.70
N GLU A 97 -6.33 -11.29 3.83
CA GLU A 97 -6.40 -9.83 3.82
C GLU A 97 -5.13 -9.21 3.24
N PHE A 98 -3.94 -9.66 3.65
CA PHE A 98 -2.68 -9.18 3.08
C PHE A 98 -2.59 -9.45 1.58
N ARG A 99 -3.13 -10.59 1.13
CA ARG A 99 -3.17 -10.92 -0.31
C ARG A 99 -4.09 -9.98 -1.07
N LEU A 100 -5.27 -9.66 -0.51
CA LEU A 100 -6.22 -8.72 -1.10
C LEU A 100 -5.63 -7.32 -1.24
N LEU A 101 -4.93 -6.83 -0.21
CA LEU A 101 -4.31 -5.51 -0.20
C LEU A 101 -3.06 -5.40 -1.08
N ALA A 102 -2.51 -6.53 -1.54
CA ALA A 102 -1.36 -6.56 -2.44
C ALA A 102 -1.73 -6.37 -3.92
N GLU A 103 -3.01 -6.51 -4.28
CA GLU A 103 -3.55 -6.23 -5.63
C GLU A 103 -3.79 -4.74 -5.83
#